data_AF-A0A0B6Z5A5-F1
#
_entry.id   AF-A0A0B6Z5A5-F1
#
_cell.length_a   1.000
_cell.length_b   1.000
_cell.length_c   1.000
_cell.angle_alpha   90.00
_cell.angle_beta   90.00
_cell.angle_gamma   90.00
#
_symmetry.space_group_name_H-M   'P 1'
#
loop_
_entity.id
_entity.type
_entity.pdbx_description
1 polymer ?
#
loop_
_entity_poly.entity_id
_entity_poly.type
_entity_poly.pdbx_seq_one_letter_code
_entity_poly.pdbx_strand_id
1 'polypeptide(L)'
;RLPGLIDVHVHVREPGATYKEDWSSCTSAALAGGITAILAMPNTNPPVIDQQSLQISSQLAQQGARCDYGIYVGASSFNAETLPLLGSKVVALKMYLN
;
A
#
# COMPACT_ATOMS: atom_id res chain seq x y z
N ARG A 1 -1.53 29.24 -1.39
CA ARG A 1 -1.22 28.02 -0.62
C ARG A 1 -1.97 26.88 -1.27
N LEU A 2 -1.36 25.69 -1.36
CA LEU A 2 -2.01 24.49 -1.87
C LEU A 2 -2.43 23.59 -0.70
N PRO A 3 -3.47 22.75 -0.84
CA PRO A 3 -3.70 21.64 0.08
C PRO A 3 -2.56 20.62 -0.01
N GLY A 4 -2.49 19.71 0.96
CA GLY A 4 -1.62 18.54 0.86
C GLY A 4 -2.03 17.66 -0.31
N LEU A 5 -1.06 17.24 -1.11
CA LEU A 5 -1.31 16.41 -2.30
C LEU A 5 -1.48 14.94 -1.91
N ILE A 6 -2.16 14.17 -2.76
CA ILE A 6 -2.37 12.74 -2.58
C ILE A 6 -1.79 12.00 -3.78
N ASP A 7 -0.89 11.06 -3.54
CA ASP A 7 -0.37 10.16 -4.57
C ASP A 7 -1.10 8.82 -4.52
N VAL A 8 -1.87 8.54 -5.56
CA VAL A 8 -2.76 7.37 -5.62
C VAL A 8 -2.07 6.10 -6.12
N HIS A 9 -0.77 6.16 -6.47
CA HIS A 9 -0.04 5.01 -7.02
C HIS A 9 1.41 4.99 -6.55
N VAL A 10 1.66 4.39 -5.38
CA VAL A 10 3.00 4.30 -4.80
C VAL A 10 3.41 2.85 -4.58
N HIS A 11 4.68 2.52 -4.86
CA HIS A 11 5.23 1.19 -4.57
C HIS A 11 6.22 1.27 -3.40
N VAL A 12 5.75 0.95 -2.19
CA VAL A 12 6.52 1.07 -0.94
C VAL A 12 7.60 -0.02 -0.79
N ARG A 13 7.48 -1.13 -1.51
CA ARG A 13 8.46 -2.26 -1.54
C ARG A 13 8.60 -3.06 -0.24
N GLU A 14 7.87 -2.68 0.81
CA GLU A 14 7.81 -3.41 2.08
C GLU A 14 6.43 -4.06 2.30
N PRO A 15 6.35 -5.37 2.58
CA PRO A 15 7.46 -6.30 2.88
C PRO A 15 8.27 -6.80 1.67
N GLY A 16 9.48 -7.28 1.95
CA GLY A 16 10.25 -8.18 1.09
C GLY A 16 11.33 -7.54 0.19
N ALA A 17 11.25 -6.25 -0.11
CA ALA A 17 12.24 -5.56 -0.93
C ALA A 17 12.71 -4.23 -0.30
N THR A 18 12.89 -4.22 1.02
CA THR A 18 13.28 -3.04 1.83
C THR A 18 14.63 -2.44 1.46
N TYR A 19 15.50 -3.20 0.80
CA TYR A 19 16.75 -2.66 0.21
C TYR A 19 16.49 -1.68 -0.95
N LYS A 20 15.28 -1.67 -1.53
CA LYS A 20 14.86 -0.68 -2.54
C LYS A 20 14.19 0.53 -1.90
N GLU A 21 13.26 0.29 -0.99
CA GLU A 21 12.48 1.31 -0.28
C GLU A 21 11.70 0.65 0.88
N ASP A 22 11.37 1.40 1.94
CA ASP A 22 10.51 0.95 3.04
C ASP A 22 9.43 1.99 3.38
N TRP A 23 8.50 1.68 4.31
CA TRP A 23 7.43 2.62 4.68
C TRP A 23 7.96 3.97 5.18
N SER A 24 9.07 3.97 5.93
CA SER A 24 9.67 5.16 6.51
C SER A 24 10.37 6.02 5.47
N SER A 25 11.19 5.44 4.60
CA SER A 25 11.91 6.18 3.56
C SER A 25 10.95 6.70 2.49
N CYS A 26 10.00 5.87 2.04
CA CYS A 26 9.01 6.25 1.03
C CYS A 26 8.15 7.43 1.48
N THR A 27 7.58 7.35 2.69
CA THR A 27 6.70 8.42 3.20
C THR A 27 7.47 9.67 3.63
N SER A 28 8.75 9.56 4.00
CA SER A 28 9.63 10.74 4.16
C SER A 28 9.78 11.50 2.84
N ALA A 29 10.05 10.77 1.75
CA ALA A 29 10.19 11.36 0.42
C ALA A 29 8.87 11.99 -0.06
N ALA A 30 7.74 11.33 0.20
CA ALA A 30 6.40 11.84 -0.10
C ALA A 30 6.17 13.21 0.57
N LEU A 31 6.42 13.32 1.88
CA LEU A 31 6.27 14.58 2.62
C LEU A 31 7.19 15.69 2.09
N ALA A 32 8.44 15.37 1.78
CA ALA A 32 9.38 16.33 1.20
C ALA A 32 8.90 16.85 -0.17
N GLY A 33 8.14 16.05 -0.92
CA GLY A 33 7.49 16.41 -2.18
C GLY A 33 6.14 17.13 -2.03
N GLY A 34 5.65 17.35 -0.80
CA GLY A 34 4.34 17.96 -0.54
C GLY A 34 3.16 16.99 -0.66
N ILE A 35 3.42 15.68 -0.76
CA ILE A 35 2.42 14.63 -0.67
C ILE A 35 2.16 14.33 0.81
N THR A 36 0.90 14.45 1.24
CA THR A 36 0.49 14.21 2.63
C THR A 36 -0.26 12.90 2.81
N ALA A 37 -0.65 12.23 1.71
CA ALA A 37 -1.20 10.88 1.75
C ALA A 37 -0.77 10.04 0.53
N ILE A 38 -0.50 8.76 0.73
CA ILE A 38 -0.16 7.83 -0.36
C ILE A 38 -1.10 6.62 -0.42
N LEU A 39 -1.28 6.04 -1.60
CA LEU A 39 -1.96 4.76 -1.76
C LEU A 39 -0.97 3.69 -2.26
N ALA A 40 -0.68 2.72 -1.39
CA ALA A 40 0.34 1.70 -1.61
C ALA A 40 -0.16 0.53 -2.46
N MET A 41 0.56 0.24 -3.54
CA MET A 41 0.30 -0.86 -4.47
C MET A 41 0.62 -2.23 -3.84
N PRO A 42 -0.15 -3.29 -4.16
CA PRO A 42 -0.13 -4.54 -3.41
C PRO A 42 0.95 -5.53 -3.85
N ASN A 43 1.82 -5.17 -4.80
CA ASN A 43 2.81 -6.07 -5.40
C ASN A 43 4.13 -6.11 -4.62
N THR A 44 4.03 -6.23 -3.30
CA THR A 44 5.13 -6.50 -2.37
C THR A 44 5.43 -8.00 -2.30
N ASN A 45 6.33 -8.43 -1.40
CA ASN A 45 6.60 -9.84 -1.17
C ASN A 45 6.53 -10.18 0.34
N PRO A 46 5.47 -10.86 0.81
CA PRO A 46 4.34 -11.37 0.04
C PRO A 46 3.47 -10.23 -0.55
N PRO A 47 2.74 -10.49 -1.64
CA PRO A 47 1.79 -9.52 -2.19
C PRO A 47 0.56 -9.42 -1.28
N VAL A 48 -0.06 -8.25 -1.23
CA VAL A 48 -1.29 -8.00 -0.44
C VAL A 48 -2.49 -8.50 -1.23
N ILE A 49 -2.88 -9.77 -1.03
CA ILE A 49 -3.96 -10.44 -1.77
C ILE A 49 -5.01 -11.10 -0.88
N ASP A 50 -4.83 -11.04 0.44
CA ASP A 50 -5.70 -11.64 1.44
C ASP A 50 -5.64 -10.86 2.79
N GLN A 51 -6.41 -11.31 3.78
CA GLN A 51 -6.47 -10.65 5.10
C GLN A 51 -5.14 -10.67 5.84
N GLN A 52 -4.34 -11.74 5.68
CA GLN A 52 -3.09 -11.93 6.42
C GLN A 52 -2.00 -11.02 5.85
N SER A 53 -1.82 -11.01 4.54
CA SER A 53 -0.88 -10.13 3.85
C SER A 53 -1.24 -8.65 4.04
N LEU A 54 -2.53 -8.31 4.07
CA LEU A 54 -3.00 -6.96 4.44
C LEU A 54 -2.61 -6.60 5.88
N GLN A 55 -2.79 -7.51 6.84
CA GLN A 55 -2.41 -7.27 8.23
C GLN A 55 -0.90 -7.02 8.38
N ILE A 56 -0.08 -7.82 7.71
CA ILE A 56 1.39 -7.63 7.70
C ILE A 56 1.74 -6.23 7.18
N SER A 57 1.22 -5.87 6.00
CA SER A 57 1.50 -4.56 5.40
C SER A 57 0.98 -3.41 6.28
N SER A 58 -0.21 -3.54 6.85
CA SER A 58 -0.80 -2.56 7.76
C SER A 58 0.02 -2.36 9.04
N GLN A 59 0.57 -3.43 9.62
CA GLN A 59 1.41 -3.33 10.82
C GLN A 59 2.74 -2.62 10.53
N LEU A 60 3.37 -2.94 9.40
CA LEU A 60 4.59 -2.28 8.95
C LEU A 60 4.34 -0.80 8.64
N ALA A 61 3.23 -0.48 7.97
CA ALA A 61 2.80 0.88 7.73
C ALA A 61 2.56 1.66 9.03
N GLN A 62 1.88 1.06 10.02
CA GLN A 62 1.65 1.69 11.33
C GLN A 62 2.95 2.03 12.08
N GLN A 63 4.01 1.25 11.86
CA GLN A 63 5.31 1.45 12.50
C GLN A 63 6.21 2.42 11.74
N GLY A 64 6.14 2.43 10.40
CA GLY A 64 7.08 3.14 9.55
C GLY A 64 6.54 4.40 8.87
N ALA A 65 5.23 4.48 8.59
CA ALA A 65 4.67 5.56 7.80
C ALA A 65 4.73 6.91 8.54
N ARG A 66 5.07 7.96 7.80
CA ARG A 66 5.24 9.34 8.30
C ARG A 66 4.15 10.29 7.80
N CYS A 67 3.37 9.87 6.81
CA CYS A 67 2.19 10.54 6.30
C CYS A 67 0.99 9.58 6.32
N ASP A 68 -0.21 10.10 6.04
CA ASP A 68 -1.39 9.25 5.89
C ASP A 68 -1.21 8.25 4.74
N TYR A 69 -1.90 7.12 4.83
CA TYR A 69 -1.77 6.07 3.82
C TYR A 69 -3.05 5.26 3.65
N GLY A 70 -3.17 4.66 2.48
CA GLY A 70 -4.11 3.58 2.19
C GLY A 70 -3.41 2.43 1.47
N ILE A 71 -3.97 1.23 1.56
CA ILE A 71 -3.40 0.00 0.98
C ILE A 71 -4.38 -0.59 -0.03
N TYR A 72 -3.92 -0.83 -1.25
CA TYR A 72 -4.67 -1.60 -2.23
C TYR A 72 -4.62 -3.09 -1.90
N VAL A 73 -5.59 -3.85 -2.39
CA VAL A 73 -5.50 -5.31 -2.49
C VAL A 73 -5.28 -5.72 -3.94
N GLY A 74 -4.49 -6.77 -4.16
CA GLY A 74 -4.22 -7.34 -5.47
C GLY A 74 -5.23 -8.42 -5.85
N ALA A 75 -5.64 -8.44 -7.10
CA ALA A 75 -6.33 -9.61 -7.66
C ALA A 75 -5.34 -10.77 -7.88
N SER A 76 -5.77 -11.98 -7.57
CA SER A 76 -5.09 -13.23 -7.92
C SER A 76 -6.08 -14.16 -8.64
N SER A 77 -5.58 -15.26 -9.20
CA SER A 77 -6.42 -16.26 -9.89
C SER A 77 -7.36 -17.05 -8.94
N PHE A 78 -7.25 -16.86 -7.63
CA PHE A 78 -7.93 -17.68 -6.62
C PHE A 78 -8.56 -16.88 -5.46
N ASN A 79 -8.58 -15.55 -5.50
CA ASN A 79 -9.09 -14.73 -4.39
C ASN A 79 -10.38 -13.96 -4.71
N ALA A 80 -10.98 -14.14 -5.89
CA ALA A 80 -12.19 -13.41 -6.29
C ALA A 80 -13.34 -13.54 -5.27
N GLU A 81 -13.52 -14.71 -4.68
CA GLU A 81 -14.59 -14.97 -3.69
C GLU A 81 -14.31 -14.37 -2.31
N THR A 82 -13.04 -14.21 -1.94
CA THR A 82 -12.64 -13.72 -0.60
C THR A 82 -12.41 -12.22 -0.56
N LEU A 83 -12.09 -11.60 -1.71
CA LEU A 83 -11.83 -10.16 -1.84
C LEU A 83 -12.95 -9.25 -1.29
N PRO A 84 -14.26 -9.54 -1.49
CA PRO A 84 -15.33 -8.70 -0.92
C PRO A 84 -15.24 -8.54 0.61
N LEU A 85 -14.68 -9.52 1.33
CA LEU A 85 -14.50 -9.46 2.78
C LEU A 85 -13.51 -8.37 3.23
N LEU A 86 -12.66 -7.89 2.31
CA LEU A 86 -11.65 -6.87 2.57
C LEU A 86 -12.11 -5.46 2.19
N GLY A 87 -13.27 -5.30 1.55
CA GLY A 87 -13.68 -4.04 0.91
C GLY A 87 -13.70 -2.81 1.82
N SER A 88 -13.98 -2.96 3.12
CA SER A 88 -13.95 -1.86 4.09
C SER A 88 -12.57 -1.55 4.68
N LYS A 89 -11.55 -2.35 4.35
CA LYS A 89 -10.19 -2.26 4.93
C LYS A 89 -9.13 -1.84 3.92
N VAL A 90 -9.48 -1.77 2.65
CA VAL A 90 -8.57 -1.48 1.54
C VAL A 90 -9.12 -0.33 0.71
N VAL A 91 -8.25 0.40 0.00
CA VAL A 91 -8.71 1.56 -0.79
C VAL A 91 -9.39 1.14 -2.08
N ALA A 92 -8.91 0.07 -2.72
CA ALA A 92 -9.46 -0.51 -3.94
C ALA A 92 -8.74 -1.82 -4.30
N LEU A 93 -9.27 -2.49 -5.32
CA LEU A 93 -8.64 -3.63 -5.99
C LEU A 93 -7.68 -3.15 -7.09
N LYS A 94 -6.49 -3.73 -7.16
CA LYS A 94 -5.54 -3.57 -8.26
C LYS A 94 -5.40 -4.89 -9.02
N MET A 95 -5.70 -4.87 -10.32
CA MET A 95 -5.47 -5.99 -11.23
C MET A 95 -4.23 -5.72 -12.09
N TYR A 96 -3.41 -6.75 -12.29
CA TYR A 96 -2.32 -6.75 -13.25
C TYR A 96 -2.71 -7.72 -14.38
N LEU A 97 -2.87 -7.21 -15.60
CA LEU A 97 -3.51 -7.92 -16.73
C LEU A 97 -2.53 -8.40 -17.81
N ASN A 98 -1.23 -8.45 -17.47
CA ASN A 98 -0.18 -8.88 -18.39
C ASN A 98 0.00 -10.39 -18.37
#